data_AF-A0A818DA77-F1
#
_entry.id   AF-A0A818DA77-F1
#
_cell.length_a   1.000
_cell.length_b   1.000
_cell.length_c   1.000
_cell.angle_alpha   90.00
_cell.angle_beta   90.00
_cell.angle_gamma   90.00
#
_symmetry.space_group_name_H-M   'P 1'
#
loop_
_entity.id
_entity.type
_entity.pdbx_description
1 polymer ?
#
loop_
_entity_poly.entity_id
_entity_poly.type
_entity_poly.pdbx_seq_one_letter_code
_entity_poly.pdbx_strand_id
1 'polypeptide(L)'
;MYKDIGKHILSCLNCRKNKPSHRKPDGHLQSIEPPRGVWERLAMDYVGPVRQSKSAVYDNTSTTAAQFVLYDVFMIYGVPSEIITDNGRHFTSSLYTFLLKLADCCHVKTTPYNPQANGQCERQN
;
A
#
# COMPACT_ATOMS: atom_id res chain seq x y z
N MET A 1 -43.56 -18.10 3.81
CA MET A 1 -43.61 -16.74 4.41
C MET A 1 -42.25 -16.05 4.43
N TYR A 2 -41.33 -16.32 5.37
CA TYR A 2 -40.03 -15.61 5.42
C TYR A 2 -39.14 -15.81 4.19
N LYS A 3 -39.18 -16.98 3.55
CA LYS A 3 -38.46 -17.26 2.30
C LYS A 3 -38.95 -16.39 1.12
N ASP A 4 -40.25 -16.12 1.07
CA ASP A 4 -40.88 -15.36 -0.01
C ASP A 4 -40.59 -13.86 0.14
N ILE A 5 -40.59 -13.38 1.39
CA ILE A 5 -40.12 -12.03 1.76
C ILE A 5 -38.65 -11.85 1.33
N GLY A 6 -37.78 -12.82 1.62
CA GLY A 6 -36.38 -12.79 1.22
C GLY A 6 -36.20 -12.72 -0.31
N LYS A 7 -36.96 -13.51 -1.08
CA LYS A 7 -36.95 -13.46 -2.55
C LYS A 7 -37.40 -12.10 -3.08
N HIS A 8 -38.46 -11.53 -2.50
CA HIS A 8 -38.96 -10.22 -2.89
C HIS A 8 -37.91 -9.12 -2.65
N ILE A 9 -37.28 -9.09 -1.47
CA ILE A 9 -36.21 -8.14 -1.14
C ILE A 9 -35.01 -8.27 -2.10
N LEU A 10 -34.63 -9.49 -2.49
CA LEU A 10 -33.56 -9.74 -3.46
C LEU A 10 -33.91 -9.29 -4.89
N SER A 11 -35.18 -9.33 -5.27
CA SER A 11 -35.66 -8.89 -6.59
C SER A 11 -35.89 -7.37 -6.68
N CYS A 12 -36.09 -6.68 -5.54
CA CYS A 12 -36.42 -5.27 -5.51
C CYS A 12 -35.18 -4.37 -5.70
N LEU A 13 -35.20 -3.54 -6.75
CA LEU A 13 -34.11 -2.61 -7.06
C LEU A 13 -33.95 -1.51 -6.01
N ASN A 14 -35.04 -1.00 -5.43
CA ASN A 14 -34.98 0.02 -4.39
C ASN A 14 -34.35 -0.52 -3.10
N CYS A 15 -34.73 -1.74 -2.71
CA CYS A 15 -34.14 -2.42 -1.55
C CYS A 15 -32.64 -2.71 -1.76
N ARG A 16 -32.23 -3.09 -2.98
CA ARG A 16 -30.81 -3.33 -3.29
C ARG A 16 -29.97 -2.06 -3.35
N LYS A 17 -30.53 -0.94 -3.80
CA LYS A 17 -29.82 0.35 -3.91
C LYS A 17 -29.67 1.06 -2.56
N ASN A 18 -30.66 0.95 -1.67
CA ASN A 18 -30.69 1.67 -0.41
C ASN A 18 -30.24 0.80 0.79
N LYS A 19 -29.66 -0.38 0.54
CA LYS A 19 -29.22 -1.28 1.60
C LYS A 19 -27.98 -0.69 2.29
N PRO A 20 -27.92 -0.56 3.62
CA PRO A 20 -26.77 0.07 4.28
C PRO A 20 -25.44 -0.67 4.07
N SER A 21 -25.48 -1.99 3.81
CA SER A 21 -24.30 -2.78 3.46
C SER A 21 -24.41 -3.33 2.04
N HIS A 22 -23.51 -2.87 1.18
CA HIS A 22 -23.31 -3.35 -0.19
C HIS A 22 -22.12 -4.30 -0.33
N ARG A 23 -21.32 -4.45 0.73
CA ARG A 23 -20.10 -5.27 0.71
C ARG A 23 -20.39 -6.64 1.32
N LYS A 24 -19.73 -7.66 0.77
CA LYS A 24 -19.60 -8.93 1.49
C LYS A 24 -18.81 -8.66 2.79
N PRO A 25 -18.96 -9.50 3.83
CA PRO A 25 -18.08 -9.44 4.98
C PRO A 25 -16.63 -9.38 4.52
N ASP A 26 -15.82 -8.55 5.16
CA ASP A 26 -14.41 -8.44 4.81
C ASP A 26 -13.77 -9.83 4.90
N GLY A 27 -12.94 -10.16 3.90
CA GLY A 27 -12.17 -11.38 3.92
C GLY A 27 -11.23 -11.40 5.12
N HIS A 28 -10.81 -12.58 5.55
CA HIS A 28 -9.75 -12.68 6.53
C HIS A 28 -8.50 -11.96 6.01
N LEU A 29 -7.85 -11.21 6.90
CA LEU A 29 -6.56 -10.61 6.62
C LEU A 29 -5.58 -11.70 6.22
N GLN A 30 -5.19 -11.70 4.94
CA GLN A 30 -4.07 -12.49 4.46
C GLN A 30 -2.81 -11.85 5.05
N SER A 31 -2.23 -12.50 6.05
CA SER A 31 -0.96 -12.05 6.61
C SER A 31 0.09 -12.11 5.52
N ILE A 32 0.81 -11.01 5.31
CA ILE A 32 1.99 -11.00 4.46
C ILE A 32 2.99 -11.97 5.09
N GLU A 33 3.38 -13.03 4.37
CA GLU A 33 4.37 -13.99 4.87
C GLU A 33 5.64 -13.24 5.28
N PRO A 34 6.18 -13.45 6.48
CA PRO A 34 7.40 -12.79 6.90
C PRO A 34 8.55 -13.15 5.95
N PRO A 35 9.47 -12.20 5.67
CA PRO A 35 10.66 -12.52 4.89
C PRO A 35 11.46 -13.62 5.59
N ARG A 36 12.04 -14.51 4.79
CA ARG A 36 12.86 -15.66 5.21
C ARG A 36 14.32 -15.26 5.43
N GLY A 37 14.76 -14.18 4.78
CA GLY A 37 16.11 -13.65 4.85
C GLY A 37 16.18 -12.19 5.33
N VAL A 38 17.37 -11.81 5.80
CA VAL A 38 17.68 -10.40 6.08
C VAL A 38 17.72 -9.66 4.74
N TRP A 39 17.16 -8.45 4.70
CA TRP A 39 17.15 -7.58 3.52
C TRP A 39 16.40 -8.14 2.29
N GLU A 40 15.59 -9.20 2.48
CA GLU A 40 14.73 -9.73 1.41
C GLU A 40 13.63 -8.74 1.05
N ARG A 41 13.00 -8.13 2.06
CA ARG A 41 11.86 -7.24 1.91
C ARG A 41 12.01 -5.97 2.71
N LEU A 42 11.81 -4.83 2.04
CA LEU A 42 11.73 -3.51 2.67
C LEU A 42 10.33 -2.94 2.46
N ALA A 43 9.63 -2.57 3.53
CA ALA A 43 8.37 -1.85 3.43
C ALA A 43 8.63 -0.35 3.65
N MET A 44 8.06 0.51 2.80
CA MET A 44 8.26 1.95 2.83
C MET A 44 6.93 2.70 2.77
N ASP A 45 6.81 3.79 3.54
CA ASP A 45 5.64 4.64 3.57
C ASP A 45 6.02 6.11 3.83
N TYR A 46 5.16 7.03 3.38
CA TYR A 46 5.29 8.46 3.67
C TYR A 46 4.49 8.81 4.92
N VAL A 47 5.17 9.32 5.95
CA VAL A 47 4.51 9.86 7.13
C VAL A 47 4.21 11.34 6.93
N GLY A 48 2.93 11.72 7.02
CA GLY A 48 2.55 13.13 6.94
C GLY A 48 1.07 13.41 7.22
N PRO A 49 0.72 14.70 7.42
CA PRO A 49 1.62 15.86 7.48
C PRO A 49 2.30 15.99 8.85
N VAL A 50 3.62 16.27 8.85
CA VAL A 50 4.42 16.45 10.08
C VAL A 50 4.77 17.93 10.31
N ARG A 51 5.03 18.31 11.57
CA ARG A 51 5.51 19.66 11.92
C ARG A 51 6.86 19.94 11.27
N GLN A 52 7.11 21.19 10.93
CA GLN A 52 8.33 21.55 10.25
C GLN A 52 9.58 21.23 11.10
N SER A 53 10.48 20.41 10.56
CA SER A 53 11.78 20.08 11.14
C SER A 53 12.84 19.95 10.04
N LYS A 54 14.13 19.86 10.42
CA LYS A 54 15.25 19.68 9.49
C LYS A 54 15.21 18.33 8.75
N SER A 55 14.58 17.32 9.33
CA SER A 55 14.51 15.96 8.79
C SER A 55 13.23 15.71 7.98
N ALA A 56 12.28 16.64 7.98
CA ALA A 56 11.06 16.51 7.21
C ALA A 56 11.30 16.94 5.76
N VAL A 57 11.02 16.03 4.84
CA VAL A 57 11.00 16.30 3.40
C VAL A 57 9.58 16.76 3.04
N TYR A 58 9.44 18.01 2.59
CA TYR A 58 8.13 18.58 2.23
C TYR A 58 7.77 18.41 0.76
N ASP A 59 8.76 18.04 -0.06
CA ASP A 59 8.54 17.77 -1.47
C ASP A 59 8.21 16.29 -1.64
N ASN A 60 6.92 16.02 -1.83
CA ASN A 60 6.45 14.67 -2.09
C ASN A 60 6.80 14.23 -3.53
N THR A 61 7.58 14.95 -4.33
CA THR A 61 7.84 14.53 -5.72
C THR A 61 8.53 13.16 -5.82
N SER A 62 8.20 12.39 -6.86
CA SER A 62 8.80 11.07 -7.08
C SER A 62 10.32 11.06 -7.29
N THR A 63 10.90 12.20 -7.66
CA THR A 63 12.35 12.41 -7.74
C THR A 63 12.98 12.32 -6.36
N THR A 64 12.35 12.93 -5.36
CA THR A 64 12.84 12.94 -3.98
C THR A 64 12.74 11.54 -3.37
N ALA A 65 11.64 10.83 -3.64
CA ALA A 65 11.49 9.42 -3.26
C ALA A 65 12.61 8.55 -3.85
N ALA A 66 12.89 8.72 -5.15
CA ALA A 66 13.94 7.98 -5.85
C ALA A 66 15.34 8.31 -5.34
N GLN A 67 15.63 9.59 -5.07
CA GLN A 67 16.91 10.02 -4.50
C GLN A 67 17.13 9.42 -3.12
N PHE A 68 16.11 9.46 -2.25
CA PHE A 68 16.18 8.87 -0.93
C PHE A 68 16.46 7.35 -1.00
N VAL A 69 15.70 6.62 -1.82
CA VAL A 69 15.92 5.18 -2.00
C VAL A 69 17.34 4.88 -2.52
N LEU A 70 17.85 5.69 -3.43
CA LEU A 70 19.18 5.46 -3.98
C LEU A 70 20.30 5.78 -2.98
N TYR A 71 20.32 7.01 -2.47
CA TYR A 71 21.45 7.53 -1.68
C TYR A 71 21.38 7.10 -0.21
N ASP A 72 20.20 7.13 0.38
CA ASP A 72 20.03 6.89 1.82
C ASP A 72 19.72 5.43 2.14
N VAL A 73 19.28 4.64 1.15
CA VAL A 73 18.96 3.21 1.35
C VAL A 73 19.95 2.32 0.59
N PHE A 74 19.96 2.36 -0.74
CA PHE A 74 20.72 1.40 -1.54
C PHE A 74 22.23 1.54 -1.40
N MET A 75 22.75 2.77 -1.34
CA MET A 75 24.19 2.99 -1.18
C MET A 75 24.70 2.64 0.23
N ILE A 76 23.83 2.65 1.25
CA ILE A 76 24.24 2.39 2.64
C ILE A 76 24.06 0.92 3.00
N TYR A 77 22.91 0.34 2.67
CA TYR A 77 22.51 -0.99 3.12
C TYR A 77 22.50 -2.04 1.99
N GLY A 78 22.65 -1.61 0.74
CA GLY A 78 22.51 -2.46 -0.44
C GLY A 78 21.08 -2.49 -0.98
N VAL A 79 20.87 -3.21 -2.08
CA VAL A 79 19.56 -3.32 -2.73
C VAL A 79 18.79 -4.51 -2.15
N PRO A 80 17.55 -4.32 -1.64
CA PRO A 80 16.72 -5.42 -1.18
C PRO A 80 16.11 -6.19 -2.36
N SER A 81 15.69 -7.44 -2.15
CA SER A 81 15.06 -8.23 -3.21
C SER A 81 13.70 -7.67 -3.62
N GLU A 82 12.92 -7.15 -2.66
CA GLU A 82 11.64 -6.52 -2.93
C GLU A 82 11.37 -5.30 -2.02
N ILE A 83 10.67 -4.32 -2.58
CA ILE A 83 10.15 -3.16 -1.87
C ILE A 83 8.62 -3.18 -1.93
N ILE A 84 7.99 -3.05 -0.76
CA ILE A 84 6.54 -2.89 -0.62
C ILE A 84 6.22 -1.43 -0.36
N THR A 85 5.36 -0.83 -1.19
CA THR A 85 4.83 0.52 -0.97
C THR A 85 3.32 0.58 -1.16
N ASP A 86 2.72 1.68 -0.75
CA ASP A 86 1.36 2.02 -1.15
C ASP A 86 1.27 2.39 -2.65
N ASN A 87 0.04 2.61 -3.14
CA ASN A 87 -0.22 3.08 -4.50
C ASN A 87 -0.08 4.61 -4.64
N GLY A 88 0.70 5.26 -3.77
CA GLY A 88 0.99 6.68 -3.85
C GLY A 88 1.59 7.07 -5.20
N ARG A 89 1.28 8.28 -5.68
CA ARG A 89 1.80 8.82 -6.96
C ARG A 89 3.33 8.89 -6.99
N HIS A 90 3.93 8.93 -5.82
CA HIS A 90 5.37 9.10 -5.60
C HIS A 90 6.14 7.80 -5.83
N PHE A 91 5.50 6.65 -5.55
CA PHE A 91 6.04 5.31 -5.80
C PHE A 91 5.57 4.70 -7.14
N THR A 92 4.59 5.30 -7.80
CA THR A 92 4.07 4.81 -9.09
C THR A 92 4.62 5.54 -10.30
N SER A 93 5.54 6.48 -10.12
CA SER A 93 6.12 7.23 -11.24
C SER A 93 6.98 6.35 -12.14
N SER A 94 7.10 6.75 -13.40
CA SER A 94 7.97 6.08 -14.39
C SER A 94 9.43 6.10 -13.94
N LEU A 95 9.88 7.19 -13.32
CA LEU A 95 11.23 7.34 -12.79
C LEU A 95 11.49 6.32 -11.67
N TYR A 96 10.61 6.24 -10.69
CA TYR A 96 10.76 5.32 -9.56
C TYR A 96 10.75 3.85 -10.03
N THR A 97 9.80 3.53 -10.92
CA THR A 97 9.73 2.20 -11.53
C THR A 97 10.99 1.85 -12.33
N PHE A 98 11.55 2.82 -13.06
CA PHE A 98 12.77 2.63 -13.83
C PHE A 98 13.99 2.42 -12.92
N LEU A 99 14.09 3.18 -11.83
CA LEU A 99 15.15 3.02 -10.83
C LEU A 99 15.12 1.62 -10.22
N LEU A 100 13.96 1.14 -9.78
CA LEU A 100 13.85 -0.19 -9.18
C LEU A 100 14.18 -1.30 -10.17
N LYS A 101 13.81 -1.15 -11.44
CA LYS A 101 14.22 -2.08 -12.51
C LYS A 101 15.73 -2.08 -12.74
N LEU A 102 16.38 -0.92 -12.72
CA LEU A 102 17.84 -0.84 -12.86
C LEU A 102 18.57 -1.47 -11.68
N ALA A 103 17.99 -1.37 -10.49
CA ALA A 103 18.54 -1.96 -9.27
C ALA A 103 18.23 -3.48 -9.14
N ASP A 104 17.47 -4.07 -10.08
CA ASP A 104 16.96 -5.46 -10.00
C ASP A 104 16.12 -5.71 -8.73
N CYS A 105 15.36 -4.70 -8.30
CA CYS A 105 14.48 -4.76 -7.13
C CYS A 105 13.02 -4.92 -7.56
N CYS A 106 12.32 -5.92 -7.01
CA CYS A 106 10.90 -6.11 -7.26
C CYS A 106 10.06 -5.04 -6.54
N HIS A 107 9.16 -4.36 -7.25
CA HIS A 107 8.23 -3.42 -6.63
C HIS A 107 6.86 -4.05 -6.43
N VAL A 108 6.47 -4.25 -5.18
CA VAL A 108 5.16 -4.78 -4.80
C VAL A 108 4.30 -3.62 -4.28
N LYS A 109 3.14 -3.42 -4.89
CA LYS A 109 2.21 -2.37 -4.50
C LYS A 109 1.03 -2.95 -3.74
N THR A 110 0.67 -2.34 -2.61
CA THR A 110 -0.52 -2.76 -1.87
C THR A 110 -1.81 -2.42 -2.63
N THR A 111 -2.88 -3.18 -2.41
CA THR A 111 -4.16 -2.95 -3.11
C THR A 111 -4.78 -1.60 -2.71
N PRO A 112 -5.37 -0.83 -3.65
CA PRO A 112 -6.04 0.43 -3.33
C PRO A 112 -7.15 0.24 -2.27
N TYR A 113 -7.27 1.18 -1.33
CA TYR A 113 -8.30 1.20 -0.27
C TYR A 113 -8.28 0.02 0.72
N ASN A 114 -7.14 -0.66 0.87
CA ASN A 114 -6.93 -1.66 1.92
C ASN A 114 -5.69 -1.32 2.77
N PRO A 115 -5.78 -0.33 3.70
CA PRO A 115 -4.66 0.11 4.54
C PRO A 115 -4.00 -1.05 5.31
N GLN A 116 -4.80 -2.05 5.66
CA GLN A 116 -4.35 -3.24 6.38
C GLN A 116 -3.25 -4.04 5.65
N ALA A 117 -3.15 -3.92 4.31
CA ALA A 117 -2.11 -4.57 3.52
C ALA A 117 -0.71 -3.94 3.76
N ASN A 118 -0.61 -2.67 4.15
CA ASN A 118 0.66 -2.08 4.62
C ASN A 118 0.72 -2.00 6.15
N GLY A 119 -0.04 -2.86 6.84
CA GLY A 119 -0.24 -2.78 8.29
C GLY A 119 1.04 -2.85 9.12
N GLN A 120 2.16 -3.33 8.57
CA GLN A 120 3.46 -3.30 9.26
C GLN A 120 4.07 -1.89 9.30
N CYS A 121 4.04 -1.14 8.19
CA CYS A 121 4.44 0.27 8.19
C CYS A 121 3.43 1.13 8.94
N GLU A 122 2.12 0.93 8.73
CA GLU A 122 1.09 1.70 9.43
C GLU A 122 1.11 1.52 10.95
N ARG A 123 1.56 0.36 11.46
CA ARG A 123 1.75 0.15 12.90
C ARG A 123 2.97 0.87 13.47
N GLN A 124 3.93 1.23 12.63
CA GLN A 124 5.18 1.86 13.03
C GLN A 124 5.17 3.39 12.85
N ASN A 125 4.29 3.91 11.99
CA ASN A 125 4.02 5.34 11.83
C ASN A 125 3.32 5.93 13.07
#